data_AF-A0A936NNS0-F1
#
_entry.id   AF-A0A936NNS0-F1
#
_cell.length_a   1.000
_cell.length_b   1.000
_cell.length_c   1.000
_cell.angle_alpha   90.00
_cell.angle_beta   90.00
_cell.angle_gamma   90.00
#
_symmetry.space_group_name_H-M   'P 1'
#
loop_
_entity.id
_entity.type
_entity.pdbx_description
1 polymer ?
#
loop_
_entity_poly.entity_id
_entity_poly.type
_entity_poly.pdbx_seq_one_letter_code
_entity_poly.pdbx_strand_id
1 'polypeptide(L)'
;MYRKKYFATLCLAALILCCHGNAVPMKGAGMNSFETAATRNAQLRIQLSWHFGGKSQRGWNLYVPLISRLIEAEADPDSPEFARGVYRWQQDVGLQPDGIVDQETWMKMVATFQSQRMKFRQAATPENLFQAPVADFYDPTRSDDLRLVDRVAYDAYKRMISAAQAELGPASKSNSGIWLKIISAYRSPAYQAALRRRSPNSGRAGLAMRSPHFSGRALDLYVGGEPVSTADANRRIQVSQPVYQWLVRNAARFGFYPYFYEPWHWEYRG
;
A
#
# COMPACT_ATOMS: atom_id res chain seq x y z
N MET A 1 49.44 17.65 59.97
CA MET A 1 50.61 18.47 59.60
C MET A 1 50.20 19.39 58.45
N TYR A 2 50.41 20.69 58.63
CA TYR A 2 49.97 21.80 57.77
C TYR A 2 50.48 21.71 56.33
N ARG A 3 49.66 22.12 55.35
CA ARG A 3 49.93 23.34 54.54
C ARG A 3 48.78 23.70 53.59
N LYS A 4 48.22 24.89 53.85
CA LYS A 4 47.41 25.72 52.94
C LYS A 4 48.22 26.09 51.68
N LYS A 5 47.57 26.17 50.52
CA LYS A 5 47.94 27.09 49.44
C LYS A 5 46.72 27.89 48.99
N TYR A 6 46.98 29.16 48.72
CA TYR A 6 46.08 30.28 48.55
C TYR A 6 45.66 30.49 47.09
N PHE A 7 44.44 31.03 46.91
CA PHE A 7 43.99 32.03 45.93
C PHE A 7 44.15 31.78 44.41
N ALA A 8 43.02 31.82 43.71
CA ALA A 8 42.68 32.97 42.84
C ALA A 8 41.22 32.86 42.38
N THR A 9 40.39 33.79 42.85
CA THR A 9 39.03 34.04 42.36
C THR A 9 39.13 34.75 41.01
N LEU A 10 38.68 34.11 39.92
CA LEU A 10 38.44 34.82 38.66
C LEU A 10 36.94 35.10 38.53
N CYS A 11 36.58 36.37 38.73
CA CYS A 11 35.34 36.93 38.22
C CYS A 11 35.41 36.96 36.68
N LEU A 12 34.58 36.17 36.01
CA LEU A 12 34.30 36.37 34.59
C LEU A 12 32.96 37.07 34.47
N ALA A 13 33.01 38.39 34.29
CA ALA A 13 31.88 39.17 33.81
C ALA A 13 31.72 38.87 32.31
N ALA A 14 30.65 38.16 31.94
CA ALA A 14 30.24 38.01 30.56
C ALA A 14 29.10 39.00 30.27
N LEU A 15 29.36 39.89 29.32
CA LEU A 15 28.47 40.94 28.84
C LEU A 15 27.09 40.37 28.47
N ILE A 16 26.04 40.99 29.02
CA ILE A 16 24.69 40.93 28.47
C ILE A 16 24.71 41.81 27.20
N LEU A 17 24.90 41.18 26.04
CA LEU A 17 24.58 41.82 24.77
C LEU A 17 23.06 41.67 24.56
N CYS A 18 22.31 42.72 24.90
CA CYS A 18 20.92 42.88 24.49
C CYS A 18 20.87 43.10 22.97
N CYS A 19 20.98 42.01 22.19
CA CYS A 19 20.51 42.03 20.82
C CYS A 19 18.98 41.93 20.84
N HIS A 20 18.33 43.09 20.72
CA HIS A 20 16.94 43.18 20.28
C HIS A 20 16.85 42.67 18.83
N GLY A 21 16.94 41.35 18.66
CA GLY A 21 16.43 40.69 17.47
C GLY A 21 14.92 40.66 17.60
N ASN A 22 14.22 41.40 16.74
CA ASN A 22 12.80 41.18 16.53
C ASN A 22 12.58 39.70 16.20
N ALA A 23 12.12 38.93 17.17
CA ALA A 23 11.57 37.61 16.93
C ALA A 23 10.28 37.83 16.14
N VAL A 24 10.37 37.67 14.81
CA VAL A 24 9.19 37.55 13.97
C VAL A 24 8.43 36.31 14.45
N PRO A 25 7.18 36.43 14.92
CA PRO A 25 6.42 35.27 15.34
C PRO A 25 6.01 34.52 14.07
N MET A 26 6.67 33.41 13.78
CA MET A 26 6.12 32.38 12.89
C MET A 26 4.98 31.65 13.61
N LYS A 27 3.85 32.34 13.82
CA LYS A 27 2.63 31.78 14.42
C LYS A 27 1.45 32.18 13.53
N GLY A 28 0.86 31.21 12.82
CA GLY A 28 -0.50 31.33 12.27
C GLY A 28 -0.70 30.81 10.84
N ALA A 29 0.21 31.07 9.90
CA ALA A 29 -0.09 30.84 8.48
C ALA A 29 -0.06 29.36 8.04
N GLY A 30 0.93 28.59 8.50
CA GLY A 30 1.11 27.18 8.09
C GLY A 30 0.17 26.18 8.77
N MET A 31 -0.36 26.47 9.97
CA MET A 31 -1.34 25.60 10.63
C MET A 31 -2.72 25.76 9.98
N ASN A 32 -3.14 27.01 9.73
CA ASN A 32 -4.42 27.31 9.08
C ASN A 32 -4.48 26.77 7.64
N SER A 33 -3.34 26.70 6.92
CA SER A 33 -3.30 26.11 5.58
C SER A 33 -3.51 24.61 5.59
N PHE A 34 -2.94 23.87 6.56
CA PHE A 34 -3.14 22.43 6.66
C PHE A 34 -4.52 22.05 7.19
N GLU A 35 -5.14 22.86 8.06
CA GLU A 35 -6.54 22.69 8.43
C GLU A 35 -7.48 22.88 7.23
N THR A 36 -7.19 23.85 6.37
CA THR A 36 -7.93 24.08 5.12
C THR A 36 -7.77 22.91 4.16
N ALA A 37 -6.54 22.42 3.98
CA ALA A 37 -6.24 21.26 3.14
C ALA A 37 -6.90 19.98 3.68
N ALA A 38 -6.89 19.78 5.00
CA ALA A 38 -7.56 18.66 5.67
C ALA A 38 -9.08 18.67 5.42
N THR A 39 -9.72 19.85 5.55
CA THR A 39 -11.14 20.03 5.21
C THR A 39 -11.42 19.70 3.74
N ARG A 40 -10.52 20.11 2.84
CA ARG A 40 -10.64 19.80 1.41
C ARG A 40 -10.47 18.31 1.12
N ASN A 41 -9.52 17.64 1.78
CA ASN A 41 -9.31 16.20 1.68
C ASN A 41 -10.51 15.41 2.21
N ALA A 42 -11.16 15.86 3.29
CA ALA A 42 -12.38 15.26 3.82
C ALA A 42 -13.51 15.20 2.78
N GLN A 43 -13.62 16.23 1.92
CA GLN A 43 -14.57 16.28 0.81
C GLN A 43 -14.11 15.41 -0.37
N LEU A 44 -12.88 15.63 -0.84
CA LEU A 44 -12.35 14.99 -2.05
C LEU A 44 -12.23 13.47 -1.90
N ARG A 45 -11.94 12.95 -0.70
CA ARG A 45 -11.84 11.50 -0.47
C ARG A 45 -13.11 10.74 -0.85
N ILE A 46 -14.28 11.39 -0.83
CA ILE A 46 -15.56 10.80 -1.22
C ILE A 46 -16.19 11.41 -2.48
N GLN A 47 -15.73 12.57 -2.94
CA GLN A 47 -16.37 13.30 -4.05
C GLN A 47 -15.53 13.42 -5.32
N LEU A 48 -14.20 13.26 -5.25
CA LEU A 48 -13.33 13.44 -6.41
C LEU A 48 -13.76 12.52 -7.55
N SER A 49 -14.10 13.08 -8.71
CA SER A 49 -14.41 12.29 -9.90
C SER A 49 -13.14 12.02 -10.69
N TRP A 50 -12.88 10.77 -11.04
CA TRP A 50 -11.72 10.38 -11.84
C TRP A 50 -12.02 9.11 -12.64
N HIS A 51 -11.12 8.71 -13.53
CA HIS A 51 -11.33 7.59 -14.43
C HIS A 51 -10.18 6.59 -14.36
N PHE A 52 -10.50 5.31 -14.30
CA PHE A 52 -9.51 4.23 -14.36
C PHE A 52 -10.09 2.95 -14.93
N GLY A 53 -9.32 2.24 -15.75
CA GLY A 53 -9.74 0.95 -16.31
C GLY A 53 -11.00 1.00 -17.18
N GLY A 54 -11.36 2.17 -17.73
CA GLY A 54 -12.60 2.38 -18.49
C GLY A 54 -13.84 2.56 -17.61
N LYS A 55 -13.68 2.77 -16.30
CA LYS A 55 -14.76 3.05 -15.36
C LYS A 55 -14.57 4.42 -14.72
N SER A 56 -15.65 5.18 -14.58
CA SER A 56 -15.68 6.34 -13.69
C SER A 56 -15.55 5.85 -12.24
N GLN A 57 -14.79 6.60 -11.45
CA GLN A 57 -14.51 6.35 -10.04
C GLN A 57 -14.92 7.58 -9.24
N ARG A 58 -15.23 7.37 -7.96
CA ARG A 58 -15.64 8.45 -7.05
C ARG A 58 -14.84 8.37 -5.75
N GLY A 59 -14.18 9.48 -5.42
CA GLY A 59 -13.31 9.61 -4.26
C GLY A 59 -12.06 8.74 -4.35
N TRP A 60 -11.19 8.91 -3.36
CA TRP A 60 -9.98 8.10 -3.16
C TRP A 60 -9.98 7.37 -1.80
N ASN A 61 -11.12 7.37 -1.07
CA ASN A 61 -11.22 6.79 0.27
C ASN A 61 -10.81 5.31 0.37
N LEU A 62 -11.02 4.52 -0.69
CA LEU A 62 -10.62 3.11 -0.73
C LEU A 62 -9.09 2.92 -0.73
N TYR A 63 -8.33 3.97 -1.06
CA TYR A 63 -6.89 3.91 -1.23
C TYR A 63 -6.12 4.54 -0.07
N VAL A 64 -6.82 4.98 0.99
CA VAL A 64 -6.20 5.60 2.18
C VAL A 64 -5.01 4.79 2.71
N PRO A 65 -5.08 3.45 2.90
CA PRO A 65 -3.91 2.70 3.36
C PRO A 65 -2.69 2.84 2.44
N LEU A 66 -2.90 2.87 1.12
CA LEU A 66 -1.81 3.04 0.15
C LEU A 66 -1.27 4.47 0.16
N ILE A 67 -2.15 5.47 0.27
CA ILE A 67 -1.75 6.89 0.37
C ILE A 67 -0.95 7.11 1.64
N SER A 68 -1.45 6.67 2.80
CA SER A 68 -0.75 6.76 4.09
C SER A 68 0.64 6.13 4.05
N ARG A 69 0.78 4.97 3.38
CA ARG A 69 2.10 4.34 3.17
C ARG A 69 3.00 5.18 2.27
N LEU A 70 2.46 5.79 1.23
CA LEU A 70 3.21 6.58 0.25
C LEU A 70 3.73 7.90 0.84
N ILE A 71 2.90 8.58 1.64
CA ILE A 71 3.25 9.86 2.27
C ILE A 71 3.90 9.70 3.65
N GLU A 72 4.04 8.45 4.11
CA GLU A 72 4.63 8.08 5.41
C GLU A 72 3.93 8.77 6.59
N ALA A 73 2.59 8.80 6.57
CA ALA A 73 1.76 9.38 7.62
C ALA A 73 0.65 8.42 8.06
N GLU A 74 0.64 8.08 9.36
CA GLU A 74 -0.43 7.34 10.02
C GLU A 74 -1.43 8.30 10.67
N ALA A 75 -2.11 9.08 9.85
CA ALA A 75 -3.10 10.07 10.29
C ALA A 75 -4.37 10.00 9.44
N ASP A 76 -5.48 10.42 10.03
CA ASP A 76 -6.76 10.41 9.33
C ASP A 76 -6.76 11.38 8.14
N PRO A 77 -7.43 11.05 7.01
CA PRO A 77 -7.39 11.88 5.81
C PRO A 77 -7.94 13.31 5.97
N ASP A 78 -8.71 13.56 7.02
CA ASP A 78 -9.29 14.84 7.42
C ASP A 78 -8.49 15.55 8.52
N SER A 79 -7.23 15.15 8.73
CA SER A 79 -6.32 15.77 9.71
C SER A 79 -5.26 16.68 9.06
N PRO A 80 -4.80 17.73 9.76
CA PRO A 80 -3.65 18.54 9.35
C PRO A 80 -2.37 17.72 9.19
N GLU A 81 -2.19 16.64 9.95
CA GLU A 81 -1.04 15.74 9.89
C GLU A 81 -0.98 15.00 8.54
N PHE A 82 -2.12 14.49 8.07
CA PHE A 82 -2.22 13.86 6.75
C PHE A 82 -1.92 14.88 5.65
N ALA A 83 -2.51 16.07 5.71
CA ALA A 83 -2.26 17.15 4.75
C ALA A 83 -0.77 17.53 4.70
N ARG A 84 -0.07 17.54 5.84
CA ARG A 84 1.37 17.78 5.90
C ARG A 84 2.20 16.66 5.24
N GLY A 85 1.78 15.40 5.38
CA GLY A 85 2.38 14.28 4.67
C GLY A 85 2.24 14.42 3.15
N VAL A 86 1.03 14.75 2.69
CA VAL A 86 0.75 15.01 1.27
C VAL A 86 1.60 16.17 0.75
N TYR A 87 1.70 17.27 1.51
CA TYR A 87 2.53 18.42 1.14
C TYR A 87 3.99 18.03 0.89
N ARG A 88 4.60 17.28 1.82
CA ARG A 88 6.00 16.82 1.67
C ARG A 88 6.15 15.94 0.44
N TRP A 89 5.25 14.97 0.27
CA TRP A 89 5.28 14.10 -0.89
C TRP A 89 5.13 14.88 -2.21
N GLN A 90 4.24 15.87 -2.27
CA GLN A 90 4.09 16.75 -3.44
C GLN A 90 5.39 17.48 -3.76
N GLN A 91 6.11 17.99 -2.76
CA GLN A 91 7.44 18.60 -2.96
C GLN A 91 8.42 17.61 -3.59
N ASP A 92 8.48 16.38 -3.06
CA ASP A 92 9.42 15.34 -3.52
C ASP A 92 9.17 14.92 -4.97
N VAL A 93 7.91 14.97 -5.43
CA VAL A 93 7.53 14.58 -6.79
C VAL A 93 7.34 15.75 -7.77
N GLY A 94 7.65 16.97 -7.33
CA GLY A 94 7.63 18.19 -8.14
C GLY A 94 6.23 18.73 -8.47
N LEU A 95 5.24 18.48 -7.60
CA LEU A 95 3.90 19.09 -7.68
C LEU A 95 3.84 20.38 -6.85
N GLN A 96 2.79 21.18 -7.06
CA GLN A 96 2.47 22.28 -6.16
C GLN A 96 2.17 21.71 -4.76
N PRO A 97 2.93 22.11 -3.72
CA PRO A 97 2.76 21.54 -2.39
C PRO A 97 1.68 22.31 -1.62
N ASP A 98 0.47 21.79 -1.60
CA ASP A 98 -0.69 22.38 -0.92
C ASP A 98 -1.32 21.44 0.13
N GLY A 99 -0.87 20.17 0.18
CA GLY A 99 -1.38 19.15 1.09
C GLY A 99 -2.73 18.55 0.68
N ILE A 100 -3.21 18.85 -0.53
CA ILE A 100 -4.52 18.42 -1.02
C ILE A 100 -4.36 17.27 -2.01
N VAL A 101 -5.08 16.18 -1.80
CA VAL A 101 -5.19 15.07 -2.76
C VAL A 101 -6.30 15.38 -3.77
N ASP A 102 -6.01 16.36 -4.63
CA ASP A 102 -6.83 16.74 -5.77
C ASP A 102 -6.64 15.81 -6.97
N GLN A 103 -7.18 16.16 -8.14
CA GLN A 103 -7.09 15.29 -9.32
C GLN A 103 -5.63 15.10 -9.77
N GLU A 104 -4.82 16.16 -9.80
CA GLU A 104 -3.44 16.07 -10.25
C GLU A 104 -2.60 15.22 -9.28
N THR A 105 -2.71 15.52 -7.98
CA THR A 105 -2.04 14.79 -6.91
C THR A 105 -2.45 13.32 -6.93
N TRP A 106 -3.76 13.03 -7.00
CA TRP A 106 -4.27 11.67 -7.06
C TRP A 106 -3.75 10.90 -8.28
N MET A 107 -3.76 11.50 -9.47
CA MET A 107 -3.29 10.82 -10.68
C MET A 107 -1.77 10.59 -10.66
N LYS A 108 -0.99 11.46 -10.02
CA LYS A 108 0.44 11.24 -9.77
C LYS A 108 0.68 10.09 -8.78
N MET A 109 -0.14 9.95 -7.73
CA MET A 109 -0.10 8.81 -6.82
C MET A 109 -0.45 7.50 -7.56
N VAL A 110 -1.50 7.50 -8.38
CA VAL A 110 -1.89 6.35 -9.23
C VAL A 110 -0.74 5.94 -10.16
N ALA A 111 -0.08 6.90 -10.82
CA ALA A 111 1.08 6.64 -11.65
C ALA A 111 2.24 6.01 -10.85
N THR A 112 2.46 6.50 -9.63
CA THR A 112 3.47 5.96 -8.71
C THR A 112 3.15 4.50 -8.35
N PHE A 113 1.91 4.18 -7.95
CA PHE A 113 1.51 2.81 -7.65
C PHE A 113 1.63 1.88 -8.88
N GLN A 114 1.25 2.36 -10.05
CA GLN A 114 1.36 1.59 -11.29
C GLN A 114 2.82 1.34 -11.68
N SER A 115 3.74 2.27 -11.39
CA SER A 115 5.17 2.09 -11.66
C SER A 115 5.81 0.97 -10.81
N GLN A 116 5.20 0.65 -9.66
CA GLN A 116 5.64 -0.41 -8.76
C GLN A 116 5.18 -1.80 -9.20
N ARG A 117 4.35 -1.91 -10.23
CA ARG A 117 3.93 -3.21 -10.78
C ARG A 117 5.09 -3.94 -11.45
N MET A 118 4.96 -5.26 -11.51
CA MET A 118 5.90 -6.14 -12.17
C MET A 118 5.99 -5.81 -13.67
N LYS A 119 7.23 -5.51 -14.09
CA LYS A 119 7.59 -5.18 -15.48
C LYS A 119 7.69 -6.43 -16.35
N PHE A 120 8.18 -7.54 -15.80
CA PHE A 120 8.33 -8.81 -16.49
C PHE A 120 7.06 -9.65 -16.39
N ARG A 121 6.29 -9.73 -17.47
CA ARG A 121 5.07 -10.56 -17.57
C ARG A 121 5.24 -11.71 -18.54
N GLN A 122 6.47 -12.20 -18.68
CA GLN A 122 6.74 -13.39 -19.47
C GLN A 122 6.02 -14.58 -18.83
N ALA A 123 5.52 -15.48 -19.66
CA ALA A 123 4.92 -16.70 -19.15
C ALA A 123 5.99 -17.52 -18.40
N ALA A 124 5.60 -18.10 -17.26
CA ALA A 124 6.45 -19.02 -16.54
C ALA A 124 6.78 -20.23 -17.42
N THR A 125 8.01 -20.71 -17.33
CA THR A 125 8.37 -22.03 -17.85
C THR A 125 8.04 -23.09 -16.79
N PRO A 126 7.75 -24.35 -17.19
CA PRO A 126 7.38 -25.41 -16.25
C PRO A 126 8.41 -25.63 -15.13
N GLU A 127 9.69 -25.42 -15.40
CA GLU A 127 10.80 -25.65 -14.46
C GLU A 127 10.77 -24.67 -13.28
N ASN A 128 10.24 -23.46 -13.50
CA ASN A 128 10.12 -22.43 -12.48
C ASN A 128 8.87 -22.60 -11.62
N LEU A 129 7.92 -23.44 -12.06
CA LEU A 129 6.67 -23.65 -11.36
C LEU A 129 6.81 -24.74 -10.28
N PHE A 130 6.14 -24.48 -9.17
CA PHE A 130 5.99 -25.37 -8.04
C PHE A 130 4.50 -25.58 -7.77
N GLN A 131 4.10 -26.83 -7.54
CA GLN A 131 2.75 -27.16 -7.12
C GLN A 131 2.61 -26.92 -5.61
N ALA A 132 2.03 -25.77 -5.25
CA ALA A 132 1.84 -25.40 -3.85
C ALA A 132 0.75 -26.27 -3.19
N PRO A 133 0.90 -26.67 -1.90
CA PRO A 133 -0.07 -27.54 -1.22
C PRO A 133 -1.48 -26.96 -1.22
N VAL A 134 -2.50 -27.81 -1.35
CA VAL A 134 -3.92 -27.37 -1.33
C VAL A 134 -4.31 -26.65 -0.04
N ALA A 135 -3.64 -26.95 1.08
CA ALA A 135 -3.87 -26.28 2.36
C ALA A 135 -3.61 -24.76 2.32
N ASP A 136 -2.72 -24.31 1.44
CA ASP A 136 -2.40 -22.88 1.26
C ASP A 136 -3.41 -22.15 0.36
N PHE A 137 -4.33 -22.88 -0.29
CA PHE A 137 -5.38 -22.29 -1.13
C PHE A 137 -6.67 -22.07 -0.37
N TYR A 138 -7.35 -20.98 -0.71
CA TYR A 138 -8.63 -20.59 -0.13
C TYR A 138 -9.72 -21.63 -0.41
N ASP A 139 -9.75 -22.15 -1.64
CA ASP A 139 -10.64 -23.23 -2.06
C ASP A 139 -9.93 -24.58 -1.90
N PRO A 140 -10.37 -25.44 -0.96
CA PRO A 140 -9.74 -26.74 -0.72
C PRO A 140 -9.98 -27.75 -1.84
N THR A 141 -10.84 -27.44 -2.81
CA THR A 141 -11.15 -28.30 -3.97
C THR A 141 -10.35 -27.91 -5.22
N ARG A 142 -9.45 -26.92 -5.11
CA ARG A 142 -8.70 -26.41 -6.25
C ARG A 142 -7.76 -27.44 -6.85
N SER A 143 -7.90 -27.67 -8.15
CA SER A 143 -7.11 -28.65 -8.91
C SER A 143 -5.62 -28.30 -8.98
N ASP A 144 -4.79 -29.32 -9.13
CA ASP A 144 -3.33 -29.27 -9.18
C ASP A 144 -2.79 -28.25 -10.19
N ASP A 145 -3.31 -28.27 -11.42
CA ASP A 145 -2.93 -27.33 -12.48
C ASP A 145 -3.22 -25.86 -12.15
N LEU A 146 -4.13 -25.59 -11.21
CA LEU A 146 -4.48 -24.25 -10.73
C LEU A 146 -3.78 -23.87 -9.42
N ARG A 147 -2.92 -24.77 -8.91
CA ARG A 147 -2.09 -24.57 -7.71
C ARG A 147 -0.61 -24.35 -8.02
N LEU A 148 -0.28 -24.09 -9.28
CA LEU A 148 1.07 -23.77 -9.71
C LEU A 148 1.42 -22.33 -9.30
N VAL A 149 2.63 -22.14 -8.79
CA VAL A 149 3.22 -20.86 -8.35
C VAL A 149 4.69 -20.83 -8.76
N ASP A 150 5.24 -19.68 -9.10
CA ASP A 150 6.70 -19.55 -9.24
C ASP A 150 7.39 -19.91 -7.90
N ARG A 151 8.44 -20.74 -7.95
CA ARG A 151 9.09 -21.28 -6.75
C ARG A 151 9.64 -20.19 -5.83
N VAL A 152 10.29 -19.19 -6.39
CA VAL A 152 10.91 -18.09 -5.61
C VAL A 152 9.81 -17.20 -5.02
N ALA A 153 8.75 -16.91 -5.79
CA ALA A 153 7.58 -16.20 -5.30
C ALA A 153 6.87 -16.96 -4.18
N TYR A 154 6.78 -18.29 -4.28
CA TYR A 154 6.16 -19.13 -3.26
C TYR A 154 6.98 -19.13 -1.96
N ASP A 155 8.31 -19.24 -2.03
CA ASP A 155 9.17 -19.16 -0.84
C ASP A 155 9.07 -17.79 -0.15
N ALA A 156 9.03 -16.71 -0.95
CA ALA A 156 8.78 -15.36 -0.44
C ALA A 156 7.39 -15.23 0.20
N TYR A 157 6.37 -15.84 -0.39
CA TYR A 157 5.02 -15.91 0.16
C TYR A 157 5.02 -16.58 1.53
N LYS A 158 5.67 -17.74 1.70
CA LYS A 158 5.72 -18.43 3.00
C LYS A 158 6.41 -17.59 4.08
N ARG A 159 7.49 -16.89 3.74
CA ARG A 159 8.14 -15.93 4.67
C ARG A 159 7.20 -14.77 5.04
N MET A 160 6.47 -14.23 4.07
CA MET A 160 5.48 -13.17 4.30
C MET A 160 4.35 -13.64 5.23
N ILE A 161 3.79 -14.83 5.01
CA ILE A 161 2.73 -15.39 5.86
C ILE A 161 3.22 -15.61 7.28
N SER A 162 4.41 -16.19 7.45
CA SER A 162 5.00 -16.41 8.77
C SER A 162 5.15 -15.10 9.56
N ALA A 163 5.65 -14.05 8.90
CA ALA A 163 5.76 -12.73 9.54
C ALA A 163 4.39 -12.10 9.85
N ALA A 164 3.41 -12.24 8.94
CA ALA A 164 2.06 -11.73 9.18
C ALA A 164 1.41 -12.41 10.40
N GLN A 165 1.57 -13.73 10.53
CA GLN A 165 1.06 -14.48 11.67
C GLN A 165 1.71 -14.07 12.99
N ALA A 166 3.02 -13.78 12.98
CA ALA A 166 3.73 -13.31 14.16
C ALA A 166 3.33 -11.89 14.57
N GLU A 167 3.15 -10.97 13.61
CA GLU A 167 2.98 -9.54 13.87
C GLU A 167 1.52 -9.09 14.01
N LEU A 168 0.56 -9.76 13.37
CA LEU A 168 -0.88 -9.44 13.51
C LEU A 168 -1.49 -9.94 14.82
N GLY A 169 -0.79 -10.82 15.54
CA GLY A 169 -1.23 -11.32 16.85
C GLY A 169 -2.66 -11.91 16.82
N PRO A 170 -3.48 -11.67 17.86
CA PRO A 170 -4.86 -12.19 17.96
C PRO A 170 -5.79 -11.78 16.82
N ALA A 171 -5.54 -10.64 16.15
CA ALA A 171 -6.37 -10.19 15.02
C ALA A 171 -6.27 -11.12 13.79
N SER A 172 -5.16 -11.86 13.64
CA SER A 172 -5.06 -12.94 12.64
C SER A 172 -5.79 -14.23 13.05
N LYS A 173 -6.04 -14.41 14.35
CA LYS A 173 -6.60 -15.66 14.90
C LYS A 173 -8.13 -15.70 14.83
N SER A 174 -8.82 -14.57 14.66
CA SER A 174 -10.29 -14.51 14.68
C SER A 174 -10.98 -15.06 13.42
N ASN A 175 -10.29 -15.15 12.28
CA ASN A 175 -10.82 -15.80 11.06
C ASN A 175 -10.05 -17.06 10.73
N SER A 176 -10.45 -18.17 11.37
CA SER A 176 -10.46 -19.55 10.86
C SER A 176 -9.25 -20.11 10.07
N GLY A 177 -8.07 -19.49 10.15
CA GLY A 177 -6.89 -19.89 9.38
C GLY A 177 -6.97 -19.62 7.87
N ILE A 178 -7.95 -18.81 7.41
CA ILE A 178 -8.16 -18.53 5.97
C ILE A 178 -7.46 -17.27 5.48
N TRP A 179 -6.96 -16.43 6.38
CA TRP A 179 -6.26 -15.20 6.02
C TRP A 179 -5.04 -15.47 5.16
N LEU A 180 -4.89 -14.67 4.11
CA LEU A 180 -3.77 -14.72 3.17
C LEU A 180 -3.62 -16.06 2.44
N LYS A 181 -4.62 -16.94 2.50
CA LYS A 181 -4.68 -18.10 1.61
C LYS A 181 -4.77 -17.64 0.16
N ILE A 182 -4.16 -18.41 -0.72
CA ILE A 182 -4.10 -18.12 -2.15
C ILE A 182 -5.49 -18.39 -2.75
N ILE A 183 -6.14 -17.36 -3.26
CA ILE A 183 -7.34 -17.48 -4.09
C ILE A 183 -6.92 -17.84 -5.51
N SER A 184 -5.83 -17.29 -6.04
CA SER A 184 -5.38 -17.58 -7.40
C SER A 184 -3.89 -17.28 -7.59
N ALA A 185 -3.22 -18.05 -8.45
CA ALA A 185 -1.77 -17.94 -8.72
C ALA A 185 -1.49 -18.09 -10.21
N TYR A 186 -0.70 -19.07 -10.66
CA TYR A 186 -0.44 -19.27 -12.09
C TYR A 186 -1.73 -19.54 -12.87
N ARG A 187 -1.83 -18.92 -14.05
CA ARG A 187 -2.85 -19.24 -15.06
C ARG A 187 -2.17 -19.43 -16.39
N SER A 188 -2.32 -20.60 -17.01
CA SER A 188 -1.78 -20.81 -18.35
C SER A 188 -2.51 -19.93 -19.38
N PRO A 189 -1.85 -19.50 -20.47
CA PRO A 189 -2.51 -18.76 -21.55
C PRO A 189 -3.73 -19.51 -22.12
N ALA A 190 -3.66 -20.84 -22.23
CA ALA A 190 -4.75 -21.68 -22.69
C ALA A 190 -5.94 -21.67 -21.73
N TYR A 191 -5.69 -21.79 -20.42
CA TYR A 191 -6.73 -21.68 -19.40
C TYR A 191 -7.39 -20.29 -19.42
N GLN A 192 -6.60 -19.22 -19.56
CA GLN A 192 -7.13 -17.87 -19.68
C GLN A 192 -8.01 -17.71 -20.94
N ALA A 193 -7.60 -18.28 -22.07
CA ALA A 193 -8.41 -18.27 -23.28
C ALA A 193 -9.74 -19.03 -23.11
N ALA A 194 -9.75 -20.14 -22.35
CA ALA A 194 -10.98 -20.86 -22.02
C ALA A 194 -11.91 -20.05 -21.10
N LEU A 195 -11.36 -19.34 -20.10
CA LEU A 195 -12.14 -18.42 -19.27
C LEU A 195 -12.79 -17.30 -20.09
N ARG A 196 -12.04 -16.69 -21.02
CA ARG A 196 -12.59 -15.65 -21.92
C ARG A 196 -13.78 -16.14 -22.74
N ARG A 197 -13.69 -17.35 -23.28
CA ARG A 197 -14.80 -17.96 -24.06
C ARG A 197 -16.05 -18.19 -23.23
N ARG A 198 -15.89 -18.57 -21.95
CA ARG A 198 -17.01 -18.84 -21.03
C ARG A 198 -17.62 -17.57 -20.44
N SER A 199 -16.88 -16.47 -20.43
CA SER A 199 -17.32 -15.21 -19.83
C SER A 199 -17.04 -14.01 -20.75
N PRO A 200 -17.73 -13.92 -21.91
CA PRO A 200 -17.46 -12.90 -22.92
C PRO A 200 -17.70 -11.47 -22.40
N ASN A 201 -18.56 -11.31 -21.37
CA ASN A 201 -18.88 -10.03 -20.75
C ASN A 201 -18.05 -9.75 -19.46
N SER A 202 -17.04 -10.57 -19.16
CA SER A 202 -16.15 -10.31 -18.02
C SER A 202 -15.27 -9.08 -18.29
N GLY A 203 -15.07 -8.23 -17.27
CA GLY A 203 -14.31 -6.99 -17.41
C GLY A 203 -12.87 -7.18 -17.92
N ARG A 204 -12.24 -6.12 -18.41
CA ARG A 204 -10.89 -6.12 -19.04
C ARG A 204 -9.80 -6.92 -18.32
N ALA A 205 -9.86 -7.07 -16.98
CA ALA A 205 -8.94 -7.92 -16.22
C ALA A 205 -9.05 -9.42 -16.57
N GLY A 206 -10.25 -9.92 -16.87
CA GLY A 206 -10.49 -11.27 -17.42
C GLY A 206 -10.05 -11.43 -18.88
N LEU A 207 -9.84 -10.32 -19.59
CA LEU A 207 -9.43 -10.29 -20.99
C LEU A 207 -7.93 -10.06 -21.20
N ALA A 208 -7.14 -9.87 -20.14
CA ALA A 208 -5.73 -9.50 -20.28
C ALA A 208 -4.94 -10.54 -21.10
N MET A 209 -4.44 -10.13 -22.26
CA MET A 209 -3.54 -10.95 -23.11
C MET A 209 -2.14 -11.11 -22.49
N ARG A 210 -1.81 -10.30 -21.47
CA ARG A 210 -0.55 -10.33 -20.72
C ARG A 210 -0.83 -10.19 -19.22
N SER A 211 -1.55 -11.18 -18.68
CA SER A 211 -1.89 -11.21 -17.26
C SER A 211 -0.62 -11.42 -16.42
N PRO A 212 -0.43 -10.69 -15.31
CA PRO A 212 0.63 -10.97 -14.35
C PRO A 212 0.66 -12.44 -13.88
N HIS A 213 -0.50 -13.09 -13.79
CA HIS A 213 -0.62 -14.50 -13.41
C HIS A 213 0.05 -15.47 -14.38
N PHE A 214 0.34 -15.05 -15.62
CA PHE A 214 1.06 -15.92 -16.56
C PHE A 214 2.49 -16.19 -16.10
N SER A 215 3.06 -15.30 -15.28
CA SER A 215 4.41 -15.48 -14.72
C SER A 215 4.46 -16.45 -13.54
N GLY A 216 3.32 -16.84 -12.96
CA GLY A 216 3.30 -17.57 -11.68
C GLY A 216 3.72 -16.74 -10.46
N ARG A 217 4.12 -15.47 -10.65
CA ARG A 217 4.63 -14.56 -9.62
C ARG A 217 3.57 -13.58 -9.09
N ALA A 218 2.36 -13.61 -9.64
CA ALA A 218 1.23 -12.84 -9.13
C ALA A 218 0.28 -13.74 -8.34
N LEU A 219 -0.10 -13.29 -7.15
CA LEU A 219 -0.98 -13.99 -6.23
C LEU A 219 -2.20 -13.13 -5.93
N ASP A 220 -3.38 -13.73 -6.05
CA ASP A 220 -4.60 -13.21 -5.42
C ASP A 220 -4.71 -13.82 -4.03
N LEU A 221 -4.67 -13.00 -2.99
CA LEU A 221 -4.68 -13.41 -1.58
C LEU A 221 -6.00 -13.05 -0.91
N TYR A 222 -6.49 -13.93 -0.04
CA TYR A 222 -7.69 -13.63 0.73
C TYR A 222 -7.42 -12.59 1.83
N VAL A 223 -7.99 -11.39 1.64
CA VAL A 223 -7.89 -10.25 2.56
C VAL A 223 -9.25 -9.80 3.12
N GLY A 224 -10.30 -10.60 2.93
CA GLY A 224 -11.66 -10.34 3.41
C GLY A 224 -12.68 -10.14 2.30
N GLY A 225 -13.95 -10.03 2.71
CA GLY A 225 -15.07 -9.87 1.78
C GLY A 225 -15.25 -11.04 0.81
N GLU A 226 -15.89 -10.75 -0.32
CA GLU A 226 -16.03 -11.64 -1.46
C GLU A 226 -14.70 -11.73 -2.23
N PRO A 227 -14.15 -12.94 -2.44
CA PRO A 227 -12.91 -13.14 -3.21
C PRO A 227 -12.99 -12.51 -4.61
N VAL A 228 -11.93 -11.81 -5.01
CA VAL A 228 -11.70 -11.26 -6.36
C VAL A 228 -12.81 -10.36 -6.94
N SER A 229 -13.71 -9.84 -6.11
CA SER A 229 -14.80 -8.97 -6.52
C SER A 229 -14.39 -7.48 -6.52
N THR A 230 -14.52 -6.82 -7.68
CA THR A 230 -14.15 -5.39 -7.87
C THR A 230 -15.19 -4.39 -7.38
N ALA A 231 -16.32 -4.85 -6.82
CA ALA A 231 -17.36 -3.96 -6.31
C ALA A 231 -16.82 -3.05 -5.19
N ASP A 232 -17.13 -1.77 -5.22
CA ASP A 232 -16.61 -0.80 -4.24
C ASP A 232 -17.02 -1.13 -2.80
N ALA A 233 -18.23 -1.67 -2.61
CA ALA A 233 -18.68 -2.16 -1.31
C ALA A 233 -17.79 -3.30 -0.79
N ASN A 234 -17.40 -4.23 -1.67
CA ASN A 234 -16.50 -5.32 -1.32
C ASN A 234 -15.08 -4.81 -1.03
N ARG A 235 -14.55 -3.94 -1.88
CA ARG A 235 -13.22 -3.33 -1.69
C ARG A 235 -13.16 -2.54 -0.37
N ARG A 236 -14.25 -1.87 0.03
CA ARG A 236 -14.33 -1.20 1.34
C ARG A 236 -14.15 -2.16 2.52
N ILE A 237 -14.73 -3.36 2.44
CA ILE A 237 -14.53 -4.40 3.46
C ILE A 237 -13.08 -4.86 3.46
N GLN A 238 -12.51 -5.12 2.29
CA GLN A 238 -11.13 -5.62 2.16
C GLN A 238 -10.11 -4.63 2.71
N VAL A 239 -10.21 -3.35 2.33
CA VAL A 239 -9.22 -2.34 2.72
C VAL A 239 -9.30 -1.93 4.19
N SER A 240 -10.42 -2.23 4.87
CA SER A 240 -10.57 -2.03 6.31
C SER A 240 -10.01 -3.18 7.15
N GLN A 241 -9.68 -4.34 6.55
CA GLN A 241 -9.17 -5.47 7.31
C GLN A 241 -7.73 -5.23 7.81
N PRO A 242 -7.41 -5.59 9.07
CA PRO A 242 -6.04 -5.49 9.59
C PRO A 242 -5.00 -6.22 8.74
N VAL A 243 -5.38 -7.36 8.15
CA VAL A 243 -4.50 -8.16 7.30
C VAL A 243 -4.10 -7.41 6.02
N TYR A 244 -5.03 -6.70 5.38
CA TYR A 244 -4.73 -5.88 4.20
C TYR A 244 -3.80 -4.72 4.57
N GLN A 245 -4.10 -4.02 5.66
CA GLN A 245 -3.27 -2.89 6.11
C GLN A 245 -1.86 -3.34 6.47
N TRP A 246 -1.70 -4.52 7.06
CA TRP A 246 -0.39 -5.12 7.30
C TRP A 246 0.35 -5.41 6.00
N LEU A 247 -0.31 -5.98 4.99
CA LEU A 247 0.31 -6.22 3.68
C LEU A 247 0.80 -4.90 3.06
N VAL A 248 -0.02 -3.84 3.07
CA VAL A 248 0.35 -2.53 2.53
C VAL A 248 1.61 -1.98 3.19
N ARG A 249 1.77 -2.15 4.50
CA ARG A 249 2.97 -1.69 5.23
C ARG A 249 4.18 -2.58 5.01
N ASN A 250 4.00 -3.90 4.92
CA ASN A 250 5.09 -4.87 5.11
C ASN A 250 5.43 -5.73 3.90
N ALA A 251 4.52 -5.94 2.95
CA ALA A 251 4.71 -6.93 1.88
C ALA A 251 5.94 -6.64 0.99
N ALA A 252 6.31 -5.36 0.85
CA ALA A 252 7.47 -4.94 0.06
C ALA A 252 8.79 -5.52 0.58
N ARG A 253 8.95 -5.76 1.91
CA ARG A 253 10.18 -6.39 2.46
C ARG A 253 10.33 -7.86 2.07
N PHE A 254 9.25 -8.47 1.56
CA PHE A 254 9.24 -9.81 0.98
C PHE A 254 9.19 -9.78 -0.55
N GLY A 255 9.27 -8.60 -1.18
CA GLY A 255 9.26 -8.44 -2.64
C GLY A 255 7.88 -8.40 -3.27
N PHE A 256 6.80 -8.35 -2.49
CA PHE A 256 5.42 -8.24 -3.01
C PHE A 256 4.94 -6.79 -3.06
N TYR A 257 4.31 -6.42 -4.17
CA TYR A 257 3.75 -5.09 -4.40
C TYR A 257 2.29 -5.19 -4.85
N PRO A 258 1.39 -4.31 -4.36
CA PRO A 258 -0.03 -4.42 -4.67
C PRO A 258 -0.33 -3.89 -6.08
N TYR A 259 -1.32 -4.48 -6.73
CA TYR A 259 -2.06 -3.75 -7.76
C TYR A 259 -3.12 -2.88 -7.08
N PHE A 260 -2.89 -1.57 -7.08
CA PHE A 260 -3.64 -0.60 -6.26
C PHE A 260 -5.17 -0.70 -6.37
N TYR A 261 -5.70 -1.13 -7.52
CA TYR A 261 -7.15 -1.22 -7.76
C TYR A 261 -7.80 -2.46 -7.12
N GLU A 262 -7.03 -3.53 -6.93
CA GLU A 262 -7.48 -4.86 -6.51
C GLU A 262 -6.78 -5.24 -5.19
N PRO A 263 -7.41 -5.01 -4.02
CA PRO A 263 -6.77 -5.22 -2.70
C PRO A 263 -6.19 -6.62 -2.46
N TRP A 264 -6.71 -7.62 -3.17
CA TRP A 264 -6.26 -9.00 -3.10
C TRP A 264 -5.05 -9.31 -4.00
N HIS A 265 -4.72 -8.47 -4.99
CA HIS A 265 -3.76 -8.81 -6.05
C HIS A 265 -2.35 -8.29 -5.74
N TRP A 266 -1.39 -9.20 -5.57
CA TRP A 266 -0.01 -8.89 -5.20
C TRP A 266 0.98 -9.52 -6.18
N GLU A 267 1.91 -8.71 -6.67
CA GLU A 267 2.90 -9.09 -7.68
C GLU A 267 4.29 -9.18 -7.06
N TYR A 268 4.95 -10.34 -7.21
CA TYR A 268 6.30 -10.58 -6.71
C TYR A 268 7.38 -10.08 -7.69
N ARG A 269 8.25 -9.19 -7.21
CA ARG A 269 9.29 -8.50 -8.00
C ARG A 269 10.73 -8.89 -7.65
N GLY A 270 10.94 -9.71 -6.63
CA GLY A 270 12.25 -10.14 -6.13
C GLY A 270 12.92 -11.25 -6.92
#